data_AF-A0AAN9B9Z8-F1
#
_entry.id   AF-A0AAN9B9Z8-F1
#
_cell.length_a   1.000
_cell.length_b   1.000
_cell.length_c   1.000
_cell.angle_alpha   90.00
_cell.angle_beta   90.00
_cell.angle_gamma   90.00
#
_symmetry.space_group_name_H-M   'P 1'
#
loop_
_entity.id
_entity.type
_entity.pdbx_description
1 polymer ?
#
loop_
_entity_poly.entity_id
_entity_poly.type
_entity_poly.pdbx_seq_one_letter_code
_entity_poly.pdbx_strand_id
1 'polypeptide(L)'
;MAATEASTIVEDLKDERIPNAMYWTVDQVAEWIEELGFPHYKSCFTTNMIDGRKLIRIEASAFPRVGITDFEHIKIIAKSIRDLLTVEEPDWTRSISVPPRSNLGMYLELKSARGKQIDTTTLVQFEQQHSDPKWRPPLANHCLILPHN
;
A
#
# COMPACT_ATOMS: atom_id res chain seq x y z
N MET A 1 -4.95 -20.16 15.02
CA MET A 1 -5.21 -18.73 14.72
C MET A 1 -4.49 -18.25 13.46
N ALA A 2 -3.28 -18.73 13.13
CA ALA A 2 -2.63 -18.46 11.83
C ALA A 2 -3.37 -19.02 10.60
N ALA A 3 -4.22 -20.03 10.78
CA ALA A 3 -4.96 -20.66 9.69
C ALA A 3 -5.93 -19.71 8.96
N THR A 4 -6.49 -18.72 9.65
CA THR A 4 -7.45 -17.78 9.03
C THR A 4 -6.73 -16.70 8.20
N GLU A 5 -5.61 -16.17 8.69
CA GLU A 5 -4.77 -15.22 7.94
C GLU A 5 -4.21 -15.87 6.67
N ALA A 6 -3.69 -17.09 6.77
CA ALA A 6 -3.21 -17.82 5.60
C ALA A 6 -4.32 -18.07 4.57
N SER A 7 -5.57 -18.30 5.02
CA SER A 7 -6.73 -18.42 4.13
C SER A 7 -7.02 -17.11 3.41
N THR A 8 -7.03 -15.99 4.12
CA THR A 8 -7.25 -14.66 3.52
C THR A 8 -6.16 -14.32 2.51
N ILE A 9 -4.88 -14.60 2.80
CA ILE A 9 -3.79 -14.40 1.85
C ILE A 9 -4.02 -15.21 0.57
N VAL A 10 -4.43 -16.48 0.70
CA VAL A 10 -4.72 -17.35 -0.45
C VAL A 10 -5.93 -16.85 -1.25
N GLU A 11 -6.93 -16.28 -0.59
CA GLU A 11 -8.08 -15.67 -1.25
C GLU A 11 -7.70 -14.38 -1.98
N ASP A 12 -6.93 -13.51 -1.35
CA ASP A 12 -6.49 -12.26 -1.95
C ASP A 12 -5.57 -12.50 -3.15
N LEU A 13 -4.67 -13.49 -3.07
CA LEU A 13 -3.79 -13.87 -4.19
C LEU A 13 -4.52 -14.49 -5.38
N LYS A 14 -5.79 -14.90 -5.22
CA LYS A 14 -6.64 -15.36 -6.34
C LYS A 14 -7.33 -14.19 -7.05
N ASP A 15 -7.45 -13.03 -6.42
CA ASP A 15 -8.08 -11.86 -7.00
C ASP A 15 -7.04 -11.06 -7.80
N GLU A 16 -7.20 -11.01 -9.12
CA GLU A 16 -6.29 -10.30 -10.03
C GLU A 16 -6.21 -8.79 -9.74
N ARG A 17 -7.20 -8.22 -9.04
CA ARG A 17 -7.21 -6.80 -8.65
C ARG A 17 -6.21 -6.51 -7.54
N ILE A 18 -5.82 -7.52 -6.75
CA ILE A 18 -4.97 -7.33 -5.58
C ILE A 18 -3.51 -7.56 -5.97
N PRO A 19 -2.63 -6.55 -5.84
CA PRO A 19 -1.22 -6.71 -6.14
C PRO A 19 -0.56 -7.71 -5.18
N ASN A 20 0.07 -8.75 -5.72
CA ASN A 20 0.85 -9.71 -4.94
C ASN A 20 1.96 -9.03 -4.11
N ALA A 21 2.42 -7.86 -4.55
CA ALA A 21 3.43 -7.04 -3.93
C ALA A 21 3.11 -6.63 -2.49
N MET A 22 1.82 -6.61 -2.12
CA MET A 22 1.42 -6.35 -0.73
C MET A 22 1.99 -7.38 0.26
N TYR A 23 2.19 -8.62 -0.20
CA TYR A 23 2.67 -9.74 0.61
C TYR A 23 4.17 -9.97 0.49
N TRP A 24 4.90 -9.09 -0.19
CA TRP A 24 6.34 -9.22 -0.34
C TRP A 24 7.08 -9.02 0.98
N THR A 25 8.08 -9.86 1.16
CA THR A 25 9.11 -9.70 2.19
C THR A 25 10.05 -8.54 1.85
N VAL A 26 10.84 -8.11 2.83
CA VAL A 26 11.86 -7.06 2.64
C VAL A 26 12.86 -7.45 1.54
N ASP A 27 13.25 -8.72 1.48
CA ASP A 27 14.21 -9.21 0.47
C ASP A 27 13.62 -9.15 -0.94
N GLN A 28 12.35 -9.56 -1.11
CA GLN A 28 11.65 -9.48 -2.40
C GLN A 28 11.50 -8.03 -2.87
N VAL A 29 11.20 -7.09 -1.96
CA VAL A 29 11.16 -5.65 -2.29
C VAL A 29 12.55 -5.16 -2.73
N ALA A 30 13.60 -5.62 -2.06
CA ALA A 30 14.97 -5.22 -2.38
C ALA A 30 15.44 -5.79 -3.73
N GLU A 31 15.08 -7.03 -4.06
CA GLU A 31 15.30 -7.64 -5.38
C GLU A 31 14.53 -6.90 -6.48
N TRP A 32 13.27 -6.54 -6.24
CA TRP A 32 12.48 -5.76 -7.19
C TRP A 32 13.12 -4.39 -7.52
N ILE A 33 13.70 -3.71 -6.53
CA ILE A 33 14.42 -2.44 -6.76
C ILE A 33 15.69 -2.63 -7.60
N GLU A 34 16.36 -3.76 -7.43
CA GLU A 34 17.51 -4.13 -8.26
C GLU A 34 17.08 -4.43 -9.71
N GLU A 35 16.00 -5.19 -9.91
CA GLU A 35 15.39 -5.46 -11.22
C GLU A 35 14.88 -4.19 -11.92
N LEU A 36 14.42 -3.20 -11.14
CA LEU A 36 14.02 -1.89 -11.64
C LEU A 36 15.20 -1.06 -12.19
N GLY A 37 16.44 -1.50 -11.95
CA GLY A 37 17.66 -0.82 -12.41
C GLY A 37 18.33 0.03 -11.33
N PHE A 38 17.97 -0.12 -10.06
CA PHE A 38 18.53 0.64 -8.95
C PHE A 38 19.23 -0.25 -7.89
N PRO A 39 20.22 -1.08 -8.26
CA PRO A 39 20.88 -2.02 -7.34
C PRO A 39 21.52 -1.32 -6.13
N HIS A 40 21.98 -0.07 -6.30
CA HIS A 40 22.60 0.70 -5.23
C HIS A 40 21.64 1.03 -4.07
N TYR A 41 20.33 1.09 -4.34
CA TYR A 41 19.32 1.35 -3.30
C TYR A 41 18.85 0.10 -2.58
N LYS A 42 19.27 -1.10 -2.99
CA LYS A 42 18.91 -2.36 -2.33
C LYS A 42 19.11 -2.31 -0.81
N SER A 43 20.30 -1.84 -0.40
CA SER A 43 20.64 -1.69 1.03
C SER A 43 19.77 -0.67 1.77
N CYS A 44 19.28 0.37 1.08
CA CYS A 44 18.38 1.35 1.66
C CYS A 44 17.04 0.71 2.03
N PHE A 45 16.49 -0.15 1.17
CA PHE A 45 15.23 -0.84 1.44
C PHE A 45 15.37 -1.91 2.53
N THR A 46 16.45 -2.69 2.52
CA THR A 46 16.68 -3.73 3.55
C THR A 46 16.95 -3.12 4.93
N THR A 47 17.80 -2.11 5.02
CA THR A 47 18.14 -1.46 6.30
C THR A 47 16.94 -0.77 6.94
N ASN A 48 16.05 -0.18 6.12
CA ASN A 48 14.82 0.46 6.60
C ASN A 48 13.64 -0.54 6.77
N MET A 49 13.90 -1.84 6.55
CA MET A 49 12.93 -2.93 6.68
C MET A 49 11.66 -2.67 5.87
N ILE A 50 11.80 -2.21 4.62
CA ILE A 50 10.66 -1.88 3.76
C ILE A 50 10.09 -3.17 3.17
N ASP A 51 8.93 -3.60 3.66
CA ASP A 51 8.17 -4.73 3.15
C ASP A 51 7.02 -4.28 2.22
N GLY A 52 6.31 -5.24 1.62
CA GLY A 52 5.17 -4.97 0.74
C GLY A 52 4.09 -4.07 1.36
N ARG A 53 3.81 -4.26 2.66
CA ARG A 53 2.86 -3.42 3.41
C ARG A 53 3.35 -1.99 3.57
N LYS A 54 4.65 -1.77 3.80
CA LYS A 54 5.24 -0.42 3.86
C LYS A 54 5.25 0.26 2.49
N LEU A 55 5.39 -0.47 1.38
CA LEU A 55 5.31 0.12 0.04
C LEU A 55 3.95 0.79 -0.23
N ILE A 56 2.87 0.30 0.39
CA ILE A 56 1.54 0.92 0.26
C ILE A 56 1.48 2.32 0.89
N ARG A 57 2.23 2.55 1.97
CA ARG A 57 2.19 3.82 2.73
C ARG A 57 3.33 4.77 2.42
N ILE A 58 4.38 4.31 1.75
CA ILE A 58 5.55 5.15 1.52
C ILE A 58 5.22 6.24 0.50
N GLU A 59 5.47 7.49 0.88
CA GLU A 59 5.32 8.64 -0.01
C GLU A 59 6.68 9.08 -0.57
N ALA A 60 6.63 9.80 -1.70
CA ALA A 60 7.83 10.35 -2.33
C ALA A 60 8.66 11.24 -1.36
N SER A 61 7.99 11.90 -0.41
CA SER A 61 8.60 12.75 0.62
C SER A 61 9.43 11.98 1.65
N ALA A 62 9.24 10.67 1.78
CA ALA A 62 9.97 9.83 2.73
C ALA A 62 11.31 9.32 2.18
N PHE A 63 11.48 9.27 0.86
CA PHE A 63 12.67 8.70 0.21
C PHE A 63 14.02 9.32 0.62
N PRO A 64 14.14 10.65 0.80
CA PRO A 64 15.39 11.23 1.29
C PRO A 64 15.81 10.70 2.67
N ARG A 65 14.83 10.39 3.54
CA ARG A 65 15.10 9.80 4.87
C ARG A 65 15.49 8.33 4.79
N VAL A 66 15.03 7.63 3.75
CA VAL A 66 15.38 6.22 3.46
C VAL A 66 16.78 6.11 2.87
N GLY A 67 17.29 7.17 2.24
CA GLY A 67 18.62 7.22 1.61
C GLY A 67 18.60 7.43 0.09
N ILE A 68 17.42 7.68 -0.50
CA ILE A 68 17.25 7.98 -1.92
C ILE A 68 17.08 9.49 -2.05
N THR A 69 18.15 10.18 -2.46
CA THR A 69 18.19 11.65 -2.50
C THR A 69 18.07 12.22 -3.91
N ASP A 70 18.32 11.41 -4.94
CA ASP A 70 18.22 11.83 -6.33
C ASP A 70 16.74 11.99 -6.74
N PHE A 71 16.40 13.18 -7.22
CA PHE A 71 15.01 13.52 -7.53
C PHE A 71 14.44 12.73 -8.72
N GLU A 72 15.24 12.45 -9.74
CA GLU A 72 14.78 11.67 -10.89
C GLU A 72 14.60 10.20 -10.51
N HIS A 73 15.48 9.66 -9.65
CA HIS A 73 15.29 8.31 -9.11
C HIS A 73 14.03 8.23 -8.25
N ILE A 74 13.77 9.23 -7.41
CA ILE A 74 12.53 9.31 -6.61
C ILE A 74 11.29 9.27 -7.51
N LYS A 75 11.28 10.02 -8.61
CA LYS A 75 10.14 10.06 -9.55
C LYS A 75 9.90 8.69 -10.19
N ILE A 76 10.97 8.04 -10.66
CA ILE A 76 10.86 6.72 -11.30
C ILE A 76 10.36 5.69 -10.29
N ILE A 77 10.99 5.60 -9.12
CA ILE A 77 10.61 4.64 -8.07
C ILE A 77 9.18 4.88 -7.60
N ALA A 78 8.80 6.13 -7.32
CA ALA A 78 7.43 6.46 -6.88
C ALA A 78 6.37 6.10 -7.94
N LYS A 79 6.69 6.26 -9.22
CA LYS A 79 5.82 5.81 -10.31
C LYS A 79 5.75 4.28 -10.34
N SER A 80 6.89 3.59 -10.31
CA SER A 80 6.94 2.13 -10.34
C SER A 80 6.23 1.47 -9.15
N ILE A 81 6.23 2.08 -7.96
CA ILE A 81 5.43 1.61 -6.82
C ILE A 81 3.93 1.70 -7.13
N ARG A 82 3.47 2.81 -7.71
CA ARG A 82 2.05 3.00 -8.06
C ARG A 82 1.61 1.98 -9.12
N ASP A 83 2.45 1.77 -10.14
CA ASP A 83 2.22 0.78 -11.18
C ASP A 83 2.18 -0.64 -10.60
N LEU A 84 3.14 -0.98 -9.70
CA LEU A 84 3.21 -2.29 -9.03
C LEU A 84 1.97 -2.58 -8.17
N LEU A 85 1.49 -1.58 -7.42
CA LEU A 85 0.33 -1.73 -6.54
C LEU A 85 -1.00 -1.52 -7.25
N THR A 86 -0.99 -1.22 -8.54
CA THR A 86 -2.21 -0.88 -9.32
C THR A 86 -3.02 0.24 -8.64
N VAL A 87 -2.33 1.21 -8.02
CA VAL A 87 -2.95 2.33 -7.33
C VAL A 87 -3.08 3.51 -8.29
N GLU A 88 -4.23 4.17 -8.26
CA GLU A 88 -4.51 5.35 -9.08
C GLU A 88 -3.55 6.51 -8.77
N GLU A 89 -3.24 7.29 -9.79
CA GLU A 89 -2.54 8.55 -9.58
C GLU A 89 -3.43 9.53 -8.79
N PRO A 90 -2.83 10.41 -7.97
CA PRO A 90 -3.60 11.41 -7.24
C PRO A 90 -4.27 12.38 -8.23
N ASP A 91 -5.60 12.42 -8.20
CA ASP A 91 -6.43 13.33 -8.99
C ASP A 91 -6.82 14.55 -8.15
N TRP A 92 -6.22 15.71 -8.47
CA TRP A 92 -6.49 16.98 -7.79
C TRP A 92 -7.86 17.58 -8.14
N THR A 93 -8.56 17.04 -9.13
CA THR A 93 -9.91 17.47 -9.53
C THR A 93 -11.01 16.65 -8.86
N ARG A 94 -10.66 15.61 -8.10
CA ARG A 94 -11.60 14.76 -7.38
C ARG A 94 -12.44 15.57 -6.38
N SER A 95 -13.75 15.34 -6.38
CA SER A 95 -14.66 15.96 -5.43
C SER A 95 -14.34 15.55 -3.99
N ILE A 96 -14.34 16.51 -3.08
CA ILE A 96 -14.20 16.29 -1.63
C ILE A 96 -15.33 15.43 -1.03
N SER A 97 -16.43 15.23 -1.77
CA SER A 97 -17.53 14.37 -1.34
C SER A 97 -17.29 12.89 -1.61
N VAL A 98 -16.29 12.56 -2.42
CA VAL A 98 -15.93 11.19 -2.84
C VAL A 98 -14.71 10.75 -2.02
N PRO A 99 -14.57 9.44 -1.71
CA PRO A 99 -13.36 8.95 -1.08
C PRO A 99 -12.08 9.32 -1.86
N PRO A 100 -10.99 9.68 -1.17
CA PRO A 100 -9.76 10.14 -1.83
C PRO A 100 -8.97 9.04 -2.54
N ARG A 101 -9.33 7.76 -2.35
CA ARG A 101 -8.81 6.62 -3.11
C ARG A 101 -9.94 5.68 -3.55
N SER A 102 -9.71 4.90 -4.60
CA SER A 102 -10.58 3.80 -5.02
C SER A 102 -10.76 2.75 -3.89
N ASN A 103 -11.79 1.91 -3.99
CA ASN A 103 -12.04 0.86 -2.99
C ASN A 103 -10.81 -0.06 -2.78
N LEU A 104 -10.11 -0.39 -3.87
CA LEU A 104 -8.85 -1.13 -3.81
C LEU A 104 -7.77 -0.35 -3.05
N GLY A 105 -7.58 0.93 -3.38
CA GLY A 105 -6.59 1.77 -2.68
C GLY A 105 -6.89 1.92 -1.18
N MET A 106 -8.16 2.04 -0.81
CA MET A 106 -8.59 2.08 0.60
C MET A 106 -8.38 0.74 1.31
N TYR A 107 -8.67 -0.37 0.63
CA TYR A 107 -8.42 -1.72 1.14
C TYR A 107 -6.92 -1.97 1.36
N LEU A 108 -6.07 -1.58 0.40
CA LEU A 108 -4.61 -1.69 0.54
C LEU A 108 -4.11 -0.86 1.74
N GLU A 109 -4.62 0.36 1.91
CA GLU A 109 -4.28 1.21 3.05
C GLU A 109 -4.66 0.55 4.39
N LEU A 110 -5.84 -0.07 4.47
CA LEU A 110 -6.24 -0.87 5.62
C LEU A 110 -5.22 -2.00 5.89
N LYS A 111 -4.87 -2.77 4.86
CA LYS A 111 -3.96 -3.93 4.95
C LYS A 111 -2.50 -3.57 5.17
N SER A 112 -2.13 -2.31 4.98
CA SER A 112 -0.79 -1.82 5.30
C SER A 112 -0.48 -1.82 6.80
N ALA A 113 -1.53 -1.76 7.64
CA ALA A 113 -1.42 -1.93 9.08
C ALA A 113 -1.35 -3.43 9.45
N ARG A 114 -1.15 -3.73 10.74
CA ARG A 114 -1.15 -5.09 11.27
C ARG A 114 -2.24 -5.24 12.32
N GLY A 115 -2.91 -6.39 12.36
CA GLY A 115 -3.93 -6.65 13.36
C GLY A 115 -4.87 -7.78 12.94
N LYS A 116 -5.29 -8.62 13.88
CA LYS A 116 -6.06 -9.85 13.59
C LYS A 116 -7.27 -9.63 12.68
N GLN A 117 -8.03 -8.56 12.90
CA GLN A 117 -9.19 -8.22 12.06
C GLN A 117 -8.74 -7.85 10.64
N ILE A 118 -7.79 -6.91 10.54
CA ILE A 118 -7.20 -6.43 9.27
C ILE A 118 -6.63 -7.58 8.44
N ASP A 119 -5.86 -8.46 9.08
CA ASP A 119 -5.20 -9.58 8.43
C ASP A 119 -6.22 -10.60 7.91
N THR A 120 -7.38 -10.73 8.56
CA THR A 120 -8.47 -11.64 8.18
C THR A 120 -9.42 -11.05 7.13
N THR A 121 -9.52 -9.71 7.03
CA THR A 121 -10.44 -9.04 6.09
C THR A 121 -10.02 -9.25 4.64
N THR A 122 -10.97 -9.73 3.83
CA THR A 122 -10.85 -9.85 2.37
C THR A 122 -11.38 -8.60 1.67
N LEU A 123 -10.98 -8.36 0.42
CA LEU A 123 -11.49 -7.22 -0.37
C LEU A 123 -13.02 -7.23 -0.48
N VAL A 124 -13.64 -8.40 -0.69
CA VAL A 124 -15.10 -8.54 -0.81
C VAL A 124 -15.81 -8.15 0.50
N GLN A 125 -15.28 -8.58 1.64
CA GLN A 125 -15.83 -8.18 2.95
C GLN A 125 -15.70 -6.68 3.17
N PHE A 126 -14.56 -6.10 2.76
CA PHE A 126 -14.34 -4.66 2.82
C PHE A 126 -15.33 -3.88 1.95
N GLU A 127 -15.53 -4.28 0.70
CA GLU A 127 -16.50 -3.65 -0.21
C GLU A 127 -17.94 -3.74 0.32
N GLN A 128 -18.32 -4.86 0.94
CA GLN A 128 -19.64 -5.03 1.57
C GLN A 128 -19.83 -4.10 2.78
N GLN A 129 -18.79 -3.94 3.61
CA GLN A 129 -18.84 -3.06 4.77
C GLN A 129 -18.87 -1.57 4.37
N HIS A 130 -18.32 -1.23 3.20
CA HIS A 130 -18.16 0.12 2.70
C HIS A 130 -18.92 0.36 1.37
N SER A 131 -20.11 -0.25 1.20
CA SER A 131 -20.86 -0.22 -0.07
C SER A 131 -21.43 1.16 -0.47
N ASP A 132 -21.65 2.05 0.49
CA ASP A 132 -22.07 3.44 0.28
C ASP A 132 -21.32 4.36 1.26
N PRO A 133 -20.02 4.60 1.02
CA PRO A 133 -19.24 5.44 1.91
C PRO A 133 -19.59 6.88 1.56
N LYS A 134 -20.59 7.46 2.24
CA LYS A 134 -20.57 8.91 2.43
C LYS A 134 -19.26 9.22 3.14
N TRP A 135 -18.25 9.61 2.37
CA TRP A 135 -16.91 9.81 2.88
C TRP A 135 -16.99 10.87 3.97
N ARG A 136 -16.61 10.45 5.18
CA ARG A 136 -16.44 11.34 6.33
C ARG A 136 -14.97 11.22 6.68
N PRO A 137 -14.17 12.30 6.55
CA PRO A 137 -12.80 12.25 7.01
C PRO A 137 -12.81 11.82 8.49
N PRO A 138 -11.88 10.97 8.94
CA PRO A 138 -11.76 10.71 10.35
C PRO A 138 -11.57 12.04 11.08
N LEU A 139 -12.23 12.22 12.22
CA LEU A 139 -12.12 13.43 13.05
C LEU A 139 -10.71 13.61 13.67
N ALA A 140 -9.77 12.76 13.29
CA ALA A 140 -8.41 12.73 13.78
C ALA A 140 -7.46 13.27 12.71
N ASN A 141 -6.57 14.18 13.10
CA ASN A 141 -5.68 14.96 12.22
C ASN A 141 -4.54 14.14 11.55
N HIS A 142 -4.72 12.83 11.38
CA HIS A 142 -3.68 11.91 10.93
C HIS A 142 -3.64 11.73 9.39
N CYS A 143 -4.52 12.42 8.65
CA CYS A 143 -4.65 12.32 7.19
C CYS A 143 -4.89 10.89 6.66
N LEU A 144 -5.39 9.98 7.50
CA LEU A 144 -5.76 8.62 7.11
C LEU A 144 -7.15 8.63 6.48
N ILE A 145 -7.40 7.76 5.50
CA ILE A 145 -8.76 7.64 4.92
C ILE A 145 -9.68 6.87 5.88
N LEU A 146 -9.14 5.85 6.55
CA LEU A 146 -9.86 5.00 7.49
C LEU A 146 -9.35 5.21 8.92
N PRO A 147 -10.24 5.26 9.93
CA PRO A 147 -9.81 5.32 11.32
C PRO A 147 -9.11 4.01 11.73
N HIS A 148 -8.09 4.10 12.59
CA HIS A 148 -7.56 2.93 13.28
C HIS A 148 -8.58 2.46 14.34
N ASN A 149 -8.90 1.17 14.32
CA ASN A 149 -9.68 0.51 15.39
C ASN A 149 -8.77 0.08 16.53
#